data_AF-A0A024HND5-F1
#
_entry.id   AF-A0A024HND5-F1
#
_cell.length_a   1.000
_cell.length_b   1.000
_cell.length_c   1.000
_cell.angle_alpha   90.00
_cell.angle_beta   90.00
_cell.angle_gamma   90.00
#
_symmetry.space_group_name_H-M   'P 1'
#
loop_
_entity.id
_entity.type
_entity.pdbx_description
1 polymer ?
#
loop_
_entity_poly.entity_id
_entity_poly.type
_entity_poly.pdbx_seq_one_letter_code
_entity_poly.pdbx_strand_id
1 'polypeptide(L)'
;MPRNLCLIRPCLGLTTRIECEIRPLAGENGLWTLLCAAGMAGAQPTAIKAQGPFYGPFVAEGVLEAIADCLAQQGYVVADDPPIWQLHLQAELRRINGERTRNLGDFQFHPEP
;
A
#
# COMPACT_ATOMS: atom_id res chain seq x y z
N MET A 1 -5.65 14.62 -4.59
CA MET A 1 -4.27 14.11 -4.39
C MET A 1 -3.96 13.03 -5.41
N PRO A 2 -2.71 12.84 -5.84
CA PRO A 2 -2.33 11.67 -6.63
C PRO A 2 -2.56 10.40 -5.79
N ARG A 3 -3.06 9.33 -6.42
CA ARG A 3 -3.26 8.02 -5.77
C ARG A 3 -1.97 7.24 -5.54
N ASN A 4 -0.87 7.78 -6.03
CA ASN A 4 0.47 7.24 -5.89
C ASN A 4 1.34 8.34 -5.29
N LEU A 5 2.24 7.97 -4.39
CA LEU A 5 3.16 8.89 -3.73
C LEU A 5 4.54 8.26 -3.68
N CYS A 6 5.54 9.03 -4.08
CA CYS A 6 6.94 8.68 -3.86
C CYS A 6 7.56 9.70 -2.91
N LEU A 7 8.18 9.20 -1.85
CA LEU A 7 8.91 9.98 -0.87
C LEU A 7 10.35 9.48 -0.78
N ILE A 8 11.30 10.42 -0.68
CA ILE A 8 12.70 10.10 -0.42
C ILE A 8 13.22 10.90 0.77
N ARG A 9 14.21 10.35 1.45
CA ARG A 9 14.97 11.05 2.50
C ARG A 9 16.45 10.69 2.37
N PRO A 10 17.28 11.62 1.86
CA PRO A 10 18.73 11.49 1.89
C PRO A 10 19.26 11.61 3.32
N CYS A 11 20.11 10.68 3.75
CA CYS A 11 20.74 10.61 5.05
C CYS A 11 22.11 9.94 4.94
N LEU A 12 23.19 10.64 5.31
CA LEU A 12 24.55 10.07 5.40
C LEU A 12 25.02 9.37 4.10
N GLY A 13 24.73 9.96 2.93
CA GLY A 13 25.11 9.39 1.63
C GLY A 13 24.22 8.25 1.14
N LEU A 14 23.18 7.92 1.89
CA LEU A 14 22.17 6.91 1.57
C LEU A 14 20.82 7.59 1.36
N THR A 15 20.02 7.13 0.40
CA THR A 15 18.67 7.63 0.19
C THR A 15 17.67 6.56 0.57
N THR A 16 16.87 6.82 1.60
CA THR A 16 15.68 6.00 1.90
C THR A 16 14.52 6.42 1.01
N ARG A 17 13.70 5.46 0.61
CA ARG A 17 12.59 5.63 -0.32
C ARG A 17 11.34 4.94 0.22
N ILE A 18 10.20 5.59 0.04
CA ILE A 18 8.88 5.04 0.32
C ILE A 18 8.01 5.26 -0.92
N GLU A 19 7.38 4.20 -1.42
CA GLU A 19 6.41 4.25 -2.52
C GLU A 19 5.07 3.77 -2.00
N CYS A 20 4.02 4.58 -2.17
CA CYS A 20 2.67 4.23 -1.77
C CYS A 20 1.72 4.28 -2.97
N GLU A 21 0.76 3.36 -3.02
CA GLU A 21 -0.29 3.29 -4.04
C GLU A 21 -1.64 2.95 -3.41
N ILE A 22 -2.69 3.66 -3.81
CA ILE A 22 -4.08 3.36 -3.46
C ILE A 22 -4.70 2.53 -4.58
N ARG A 23 -5.15 1.32 -4.24
CA ARG A 23 -5.63 0.33 -5.22
C ARG A 23 -6.99 -0.24 -4.82
N PRO A 24 -7.89 -0.51 -5.78
CA PRO A 24 -9.11 -1.26 -5.50
C PRO A 24 -8.76 -2.72 -5.18
N LEU A 25 -9.50 -3.31 -4.26
CA LEU A 25 -9.46 -4.76 -4.01
C LEU A 25 -10.36 -5.51 -4.99
N ALA A 26 -10.11 -6.81 -5.17
CA ALA A 26 -10.91 -7.66 -6.02
C ALA A 26 -12.35 -7.84 -5.49
N GLY A 27 -13.27 -8.19 -6.40
CA GLY A 27 -14.67 -8.51 -6.09
C GLY A 27 -15.66 -7.36 -6.23
N GLU A 28 -15.29 -6.27 -6.90
CA GLU A 28 -16.19 -5.16 -7.32
C GLU A 28 -17.09 -4.59 -6.20
N ASN A 29 -16.66 -4.71 -4.94
CA ASN A 29 -17.43 -4.32 -3.74
C ASN A 29 -17.12 -2.90 -3.24
N GLY A 30 -16.44 -2.10 -4.07
CA GLY A 30 -16.05 -0.74 -3.71
C GLY A 30 -15.01 -0.65 -2.59
N LEU A 31 -14.32 -1.76 -2.26
CA LEU A 31 -13.28 -1.77 -1.24
C LEU A 31 -11.91 -1.41 -1.82
N TRP A 32 -11.15 -0.64 -1.06
CA TRP A 32 -9.85 -0.11 -1.43
C TRP A 32 -8.80 -0.43 -0.38
N THR A 33 -7.53 -0.41 -0.78
CA THR A 33 -6.39 -0.58 0.12
C THR A 33 -5.32 0.45 -0.21
N LEU A 34 -4.60 0.90 0.81
CA LEU A 34 -3.35 1.64 0.68
C LEU A 34 -2.19 0.66 0.84
N LEU A 35 -1.33 0.58 -0.16
CA LEU A 35 -0.11 -0.22 -0.13
C LEU A 35 1.08 0.72 -0.03
N CYS A 36 2.07 0.42 0.80
CA CYS A 36 3.33 1.14 0.86
C CYS A 36 4.50 0.17 0.91
N ALA A 37 5.53 0.44 0.13
CA ALA A 37 6.82 -0.23 0.16
C ALA A 37 7.88 0.76 0.64
N ALA A 38 8.81 0.32 1.47
CA ALA A 38 9.88 1.13 2.03
C ALA A 38 11.22 0.40 1.94
N GLY A 39 12.30 1.15 1.76
CA GLY A 39 13.64 0.59 1.62
C GLY A 39 14.66 1.62 1.14
N MET A 40 15.79 1.12 0.69
CA MET A 40 16.85 1.93 0.08
C MET A 40 16.53 2.23 -1.39
N ALA A 41 16.71 3.48 -1.82
CA ALA A 41 16.60 3.85 -3.22
C ALA A 41 17.58 3.02 -4.07
N GLY A 42 17.10 2.49 -5.20
CA GLY A 42 17.90 1.63 -6.08
C GLY A 42 18.06 0.17 -5.60
N ALA A 43 17.41 -0.23 -4.50
CA ALA A 43 17.40 -1.61 -3.99
C ALA A 43 15.98 -2.19 -3.98
N GLN A 44 15.84 -3.46 -3.60
CA GLN A 44 14.53 -4.05 -3.28
C GLN A 44 13.93 -3.41 -2.01
N PRO A 45 12.60 -3.38 -1.86
CA PRO A 45 11.99 -2.88 -0.65
C PRO A 45 12.32 -3.83 0.52
N THR A 46 12.63 -3.27 1.68
CA THR A 46 12.88 -4.04 2.91
C THR A 46 11.60 -4.23 3.73
N ALA A 47 10.57 -3.44 3.47
CA ALA A 47 9.26 -3.58 4.09
C ALA A 47 8.16 -3.28 3.08
N ILE A 48 7.06 -4.03 3.18
CA ILE A 48 5.80 -3.77 2.47
C ILE A 48 4.68 -3.82 3.50
N LYS A 49 3.78 -2.85 3.45
CA LYS A 49 2.61 -2.76 4.32
C LYS A 49 1.36 -2.46 3.50
N ALA A 50 0.24 -2.95 4.01
CA ALA A 50 -1.08 -2.67 3.48
C ALA A 50 -1.99 -2.16 4.62
N GLN A 51 -2.88 -1.23 4.30
CA GLN A 51 -3.90 -0.74 5.21
C GLN A 51 -5.26 -0.69 4.51
N GLY A 52 -6.29 -1.17 5.20
CA GLY A 52 -7.64 -1.34 4.67
C GLY A 52 -8.27 -2.65 5.18
N PRO A 53 -9.38 -3.10 4.58
CA PRO A 53 -10.08 -2.48 3.46
C PRO A 53 -10.78 -1.17 3.86
N PHE A 54 -10.79 -0.20 2.95
CA PHE A 54 -11.52 1.06 3.07
C PHE A 54 -12.74 1.05 2.16
N TYR A 55 -13.83 1.70 2.57
CA TYR A 55 -15.00 1.93 1.73
C TYR A 55 -14.76 3.14 0.83
N GLY A 56 -14.45 2.89 -0.44
CA GLY A 56 -14.11 3.91 -1.41
C GLY A 56 -12.67 4.48 -1.27
N PRO A 57 -12.19 5.21 -2.29
CA PRO A 57 -10.82 5.69 -2.35
C PRO A 57 -10.54 6.87 -1.41
N PHE A 58 -11.56 7.70 -1.09
CA PHE A 58 -11.37 8.93 -0.33
C PHE A 58 -10.83 8.71 1.09
N VAL A 59 -11.28 7.65 1.76
CA VAL A 59 -10.74 7.30 3.09
C VAL A 59 -9.27 6.91 2.98
N ALA A 60 -8.90 6.15 1.95
CA ALA A 60 -7.50 5.77 1.69
C ALA A 60 -6.63 7.00 1.34
N GLU A 61 -7.18 7.96 0.60
CA GLU A 61 -6.51 9.22 0.25
C GLU A 61 -6.22 10.06 1.49
N GLY A 62 -7.17 10.19 2.42
CA GLY A 62 -6.93 10.90 3.70
C GLY A 62 -5.90 10.20 4.59
N VAL A 63 -5.86 8.87 4.60
CA VAL A 63 -4.80 8.11 5.31
C VAL A 63 -3.44 8.33 4.66
N LEU A 64 -3.36 8.33 3.33
CA LEU A 64 -2.12 8.61 2.59
C LEU A 64 -1.60 10.02 2.90
N GLU A 65 -2.50 11.02 2.95
CA GLU A 65 -2.16 12.40 3.31
C GLU A 65 -1.61 12.49 4.73
N ALA A 66 -2.26 11.86 5.72
CA ALA A 66 -1.77 11.85 7.10
C ALA A 66 -0.38 11.16 7.24
N ILE A 67 -0.13 10.10 6.45
CA ILE A 67 1.19 9.45 6.40
C ILE A 67 2.22 10.39 5.77
N ALA A 68 1.87 11.07 4.67
CA ALA A 68 2.76 12.01 4.00
C ALA A 68 3.15 13.16 4.93
N ASP A 69 2.20 13.75 5.66
CA ASP A 69 2.44 14.82 6.63
C ASP A 69 3.36 14.36 7.77
N CYS A 70 3.13 13.15 8.30
CA CYS A 70 3.96 12.56 9.34
C CYS A 70 5.39 12.30 8.86
N LEU A 71 5.57 11.82 7.63
CA LEU A 71 6.88 11.58 7.04
C LEU A 71 7.60 12.88 6.66
N ALA A 72 6.88 13.92 6.24
CA ALA A 72 7.44 15.23 5.98
C ALA A 72 8.11 15.82 7.24
N GLN A 73 7.47 15.67 8.41
CA GLN A 73 8.06 16.07 9.70
C GLN A 73 9.36 15.30 10.04
N GLN A 74 9.59 14.14 9.43
CA GLN A 74 10.81 13.35 9.58
C GLN A 74 11.88 13.67 8.51
N GLY A 75 11.61 14.63 7.63
CA GLY A 75 12.50 15.06 6.56
C GLY A 75 12.40 14.25 5.27
N TYR A 76 11.31 13.50 5.08
CA TYR A 76 10.98 12.97 3.76
C TYR A 76 10.43 14.07 2.86
N VAL A 77 10.77 14.01 1.58
CA VAL A 77 10.28 14.94 0.55
C VAL A 77 9.66 14.16 -0.60
N VAL A 78 8.68 14.77 -1.27
CA VAL A 78 8.11 14.22 -2.50
C VAL A 78 9.19 14.16 -3.58
N ALA A 79 9.27 13.04 -4.27
CA ALA A 79 10.18 12.84 -5.40
C ALA A 79 9.38 12.53 -6.66
N ASP A 80 9.81 13.09 -7.79
CA ASP A 80 9.25 12.81 -9.12
C ASP A 80 9.89 11.58 -9.78
N ASP A 81 10.64 10.78 -9.01
CA ASP A 81 11.26 9.56 -9.49
C ASP A 81 10.20 8.54 -9.95
N PRO A 82 10.46 7.81 -11.05
CA PRO A 82 9.57 6.73 -11.47
C PRO A 82 9.48 5.65 -10.39
N PRO A 83 8.30 5.03 -10.19
CA PRO A 83 8.15 3.95 -9.21
C PRO A 83 8.97 2.72 -9.61
N ILE A 84 9.74 2.18 -8.67
CA ILE A 84 10.63 1.03 -8.88
C ILE A 84 10.12 -0.24 -8.19
N TRP A 85 9.12 -0.14 -7.32
CA TRP A 85 8.57 -1.27 -6.55
C TRP A 85 7.16 -1.69 -6.96
N GLN A 86 6.68 -1.24 -8.12
CA GLN A 86 5.34 -1.58 -8.62
C GLN A 86 5.05 -3.09 -8.64
N LEU A 87 6.01 -3.92 -9.04
CA LEU A 87 5.84 -5.38 -9.04
C LEU A 87 5.71 -5.96 -7.63
N HIS A 88 6.42 -5.42 -6.64
CA HIS A 88 6.33 -5.83 -5.25
C HIS A 88 4.96 -5.47 -4.67
N LEU A 89 4.50 -4.24 -4.90
CA LEU A 89 3.17 -3.78 -4.49
C LEU A 89 2.05 -4.57 -5.18
N GLN A 90 2.23 -4.91 -6.46
CA GLN A 90 1.27 -5.73 -7.20
C GLN A 90 1.23 -7.18 -6.70
N ALA A 91 2.37 -7.76 -6.29
CA ALA A 91 2.42 -9.08 -5.67
C ALA A 91 1.69 -9.09 -4.33
N GLU A 92 1.89 -8.06 -3.50
CA GLU A 92 1.17 -7.91 -2.23
C GLU A 92 -0.34 -7.76 -2.43
N LEU A 93 -0.76 -6.94 -3.41
CA LEU A 93 -2.17 -6.83 -3.77
C LEU A 93 -2.78 -8.18 -4.17
N ARG A 94 -2.05 -9.00 -4.94
CA ARG A 94 -2.49 -10.35 -5.30
C ARG A 94 -2.61 -11.26 -4.09
N ARG A 95 -1.66 -11.20 -3.15
CA ARG A 95 -1.70 -11.96 -1.90
C ARG A 95 -2.95 -11.62 -1.09
N ILE A 96 -3.21 -10.34 -0.85
CA ILE A 96 -4.39 -9.85 -0.11
C ILE A 96 -5.69 -10.31 -0.79
N ASN A 97 -5.78 -10.18 -2.11
CA ASN A 97 -6.97 -10.62 -2.85
C ASN A 97 -7.16 -12.15 -2.77
N GLY A 98 -6.08 -12.93 -2.85
CA GLY A 98 -6.13 -14.39 -2.73
C GLY A 98 -6.60 -14.86 -1.35
N GLU A 99 -6.12 -14.22 -0.27
CA GLU A 99 -6.55 -14.50 1.10
C GLU A 99 -8.03 -14.20 1.32
N ARG A 100 -8.52 -13.08 0.78
CA ARG A 100 -9.94 -12.72 0.87
C ARG A 100 -10.84 -13.69 0.12
N THR A 101 -10.43 -14.16 -1.05
CA THR A 101 -11.19 -15.18 -1.80
C THR A 101 -11.26 -16.50 -1.04
N ARG A 102 -10.17 -16.92 -0.36
CA ARG A 102 -10.17 -18.14 0.47
C ARG A 102 -11.14 -18.01 1.65
N ASN A 103 -11.12 -16.88 2.36
CA ASN A 103 -12.01 -16.65 3.50
C ASN A 103 -13.51 -16.63 3.12
N LEU A 104 -13.85 -16.28 1.88
CA LEU A 104 -15.24 -16.33 1.39
C LEU A 104 -15.70 -17.75 1.02
N GLY A 105 -14.78 -18.72 0.93
CA GLY A 105 -15.07 -20.13 0.60
C GLY A 105 -15.26 -21.05 1.80
N ASP A 106 -14.87 -20.63 3.01
CA ASP A 106 -14.90 -21.44 4.23
C ASP A 106 -16.24 -21.41 4.98
N PHE A 107 -17.36 -21.21 4.28
CA PHE A 107 -18.69 -21.40 4.87
C PHE A 107 -18.97 -22.89 5.08
N GLN A 108 -18.48 -23.46 6.18
CA GLN A 108 -18.94 -24.77 6.65
C GLN A 108 -20.37 -24.62 7.19
N PHE A 109 -21.34 -24.86 6.31
CA PHE A 109 -22.72 -25.07 6.73
C PHE A 109 -22.76 -26.42 7.46
N HIS A 110 -22.79 -26.38 8.79
CA HIS A 110 -23.12 -27.53 9.63
C HIS A 110 -24.61 -27.43 9.99
N PRO A 111 -25.54 -27.95 9.16
CA PRO A 111 -26.90 -28.17 9.64
C PRO A 111 -26.84 -29.32 10.66
N GLU A 112 -27.11 -29.02 11.92
CA GLU A 112 -27.37 -30.07 12.90
C GLU A 112 -28.72 -30.75 12.56
N PRO A 113 -28.81 -32.10 12.66
CA PRO A 113 -30.01 -32.87 12.37
C PRO A 113 -31.07 -32.81 13.48
#